data_AF-A0A3D0ZDS3-F1
#
_entry.id   AF-A0A3D0ZDS3-F1
#
_cell.length_a   1.000
_cell.length_b   1.000
_cell.length_c   1.000
_cell.angle_alpha   90.00
_cell.angle_beta   90.00
_cell.angle_gamma   90.00
#
_symmetry.space_group_name_H-M   'P 1'
#
loop_
_entity.id
_entity.type
_entity.pdbx_description
1 polymer ?
#
loop_
_entity_poly.entity_id
_entity_poly.type
_entity_poly.pdbx_seq_one_letter_code
_entity_poly.pdbx_strand_id
1 'polypeptide(L)'
;VKPTVPLDQIDAGVVRTFVAEIEKISADFRGQLLVRFAPDMNGSWVDWGQQPAAYRSAFRAVAAGFKETNDAGTVMVWQPYLGRDYPFDRHRNAPAPGSDGFALLDTNGDGAWDGADNAYAPYYPGDDVVEWVGLSAYHDDTAGQAAVNTVPAAGELT
;
A
#
# COMPACT_ATOMS: atom_id res chain seq x y z
N VAL A 1 6.63 6.48 -1.27
CA VAL A 1 7.77 5.92 -0.54
C VAL A 1 7.80 4.43 -0.78
N LYS A 2 8.92 3.92 -1.34
CA LYS A 2 9.14 2.49 -1.57
C LYS A 2 10.06 1.99 -0.45
N PRO A 3 9.61 1.13 0.48
CA PRO A 3 10.48 0.60 1.52
C PRO A 3 11.62 -0.21 0.89
N THR A 4 12.84 0.00 1.36
CA THR A 4 14.04 -0.73 0.91
C THR A 4 14.40 -1.90 1.84
N VAL A 5 13.66 -2.05 2.94
CA VAL A 5 13.75 -3.15 3.89
C VAL A 5 12.41 -3.89 3.95
N PRO A 6 12.38 -5.17 4.35
CA PRO A 6 11.14 -5.89 4.63
C PRO A 6 10.23 -5.14 5.62
N LEU A 7 8.92 -5.26 5.44
CA LEU A 7 7.93 -4.52 6.25
C LEU A 7 8.01 -4.86 7.75
N ASP A 8 8.36 -6.10 8.09
CA ASP A 8 8.55 -6.57 9.47
C ASP A 8 9.85 -6.06 10.12
N GLN A 9 10.74 -5.44 9.34
CA GLN A 9 11.97 -4.80 9.83
C GLN A 9 11.81 -3.29 10.02
N ILE A 10 10.62 -2.73 9.79
CA ILE A 10 10.33 -1.30 10.02
C ILE A 10 10.09 -1.09 11.52
N ASP A 11 11.20 -0.99 12.26
CA ASP A 11 11.21 -0.68 13.68
C ASP A 11 11.28 0.83 13.95
N ALA A 12 11.27 1.21 15.23
CA ALA A 12 11.32 2.60 15.64
C ALA A 12 12.62 3.32 15.19
N GLY A 13 13.73 2.60 15.02
CA GLY A 13 14.98 3.17 14.52
C GLY A 13 14.91 3.50 13.03
N VAL A 14 14.36 2.58 12.23
CA VAL A 14 14.09 2.80 10.80
C VAL A 14 13.13 3.97 10.61
N VAL A 15 12.04 4.01 11.38
CA VAL A 15 11.06 5.10 11.32
C VAL A 15 11.70 6.45 11.66
N ARG A 16 12.44 6.55 12.78
CA ARG A 16 13.12 7.81 13.15
C ARG A 16 14.09 8.29 12.07
N THR A 17 14.84 7.38 11.47
CA THR A 17 15.78 7.71 10.39
C THR A 17 15.02 8.25 9.17
N PHE A 18 13.94 7.57 8.78
CA PHE A 18 13.12 7.99 7.66
C PHE A 18 12.48 9.37 7.88
N VAL A 19 11.90 9.60 9.06
CA VAL A 19 11.30 10.88 9.42
C VAL A 19 12.32 12.01 9.39
N ALA A 20 13.49 11.82 10.00
CA ALA A 20 14.55 12.83 10.02
C ALA A 20 15.06 13.19 8.60
N GLU A 21 15.17 12.20 7.71
CA GLU A 21 15.54 12.47 6.31
C GLU A 21 14.46 13.25 5.57
N ILE A 22 13.18 12.95 5.83
CA ILE A 22 12.07 13.69 5.24
C ILE A 22 12.05 15.14 5.74
N GLU A 23 12.18 15.37 7.04
CA GLU A 23 12.26 16.72 7.63
C GLU A 23 13.41 17.53 7.03
N LYS A 24 14.58 16.91 6.86
CA LYS A 24 15.74 17.54 6.24
C LYS A 24 15.47 17.94 4.78
N ILE A 25 14.84 17.06 4.00
CA ILE A 25 14.53 17.32 2.59
C ILE A 25 13.41 18.37 2.47
N SER A 26 12.47 18.42 3.41
CA SER A 26 11.35 19.36 3.41
C SER A 26 11.61 20.67 4.15
N ALA A 27 12.82 20.91 4.68
CA ALA A 27 13.11 22.04 5.58
C ALA A 27 12.71 23.41 5.01
N ASP A 28 12.92 23.63 3.71
CA ASP A 28 12.56 24.87 3.01
C ASP A 28 11.30 24.72 2.13
N PHE A 29 10.63 23.57 2.20
CA PHE A 29 9.46 23.29 1.37
C PHE A 29 8.24 24.07 1.90
N ARG A 30 7.65 24.89 1.01
CA ARG A 30 6.42 25.62 1.30
C ARG A 30 5.23 24.85 0.76
N GLY A 31 4.64 24.00 1.58
CA GLY A 31 3.45 23.23 1.22
C GLY A 31 3.22 22.03 2.15
N GLN A 32 2.22 21.22 1.80
CA GLN A 32 1.93 19.96 2.47
C GLN A 32 2.72 18.82 1.83
N LEU A 33 3.40 18.00 2.63
CA LEU A 33 4.04 16.80 2.13
C LEU A 33 3.06 15.62 2.17
N LEU A 34 2.73 15.03 1.02
CA LEU A 34 1.89 13.83 0.96
C LEU A 34 2.78 12.58 0.92
N VAL A 35 2.79 11.82 2.01
CA VAL A 35 3.58 10.59 2.14
C VAL A 35 2.73 9.38 1.77
N ARG A 36 2.99 8.89 0.57
CA ARG A 36 2.39 7.66 0.05
C ARG A 36 3.24 6.44 0.38
N PHE A 37 3.09 5.90 1.58
CA PHE A 37 3.93 4.80 2.06
C PHE A 37 3.51 3.44 1.48
N ALA A 38 4.48 2.72 0.90
CA ALA A 38 4.31 1.39 0.33
C ALA A 38 3.02 1.23 -0.52
N PRO A 39 2.84 2.06 -1.58
CA PRO A 39 1.63 2.03 -2.40
C PRO A 39 1.49 0.68 -3.13
N ASP A 40 0.29 0.41 -3.63
CA ASP A 40 -0.04 -0.79 -4.42
C ASP A 40 0.21 -2.09 -3.63
N MET A 41 0.04 -2.03 -2.30
CA MET A 41 0.30 -3.13 -1.37
C MET A 41 -0.61 -4.35 -1.58
N ASN A 42 -1.76 -4.17 -2.24
CA ASN A 42 -2.64 -5.24 -2.66
C ASN A 42 -2.18 -5.92 -3.97
N GLY A 43 -1.23 -5.32 -4.69
CA GLY A 43 -0.58 -5.85 -5.88
C GLY A 43 0.52 -6.86 -5.57
N SER A 44 0.97 -7.59 -6.59
CA SER A 44 1.99 -8.64 -6.48
C SER A 44 3.36 -8.29 -7.05
N TRP A 45 3.46 -7.15 -7.75
CA TRP A 45 4.67 -6.70 -8.45
C TRP A 45 5.62 -5.85 -7.59
N VAL A 46 5.28 -5.63 -6.32
CA VAL A 46 6.11 -4.91 -5.36
C VAL A 46 6.53 -5.83 -4.22
N ASP A 47 7.76 -5.69 -3.72
CA ASP A 47 8.29 -6.61 -2.69
C ASP A 47 7.51 -6.60 -1.36
N TRP A 48 6.80 -5.50 -1.07
CA TRP A 48 5.90 -5.33 0.07
C TRP A 48 4.46 -5.78 -0.20
N GLY A 49 4.19 -6.27 -1.41
CA GLY A 49 2.87 -6.65 -1.87
C GLY A 49 2.33 -7.89 -1.15
N GLN A 50 1.00 -7.94 -1.04
CA GLN A 50 0.22 -9.06 -0.52
C GLN A 50 0.60 -9.51 0.91
N GLN A 51 1.08 -8.58 1.74
CA GLN A 51 1.50 -8.83 3.13
C GLN A 51 0.66 -7.99 4.12
N PRO A 52 -0.63 -8.31 4.33
CA PRO A 52 -1.60 -7.43 5.01
C PRO A 52 -1.20 -7.05 6.44
N ALA A 53 -0.84 -8.02 7.29
CA ALA A 53 -0.45 -7.75 8.67
C ALA A 53 0.81 -6.87 8.78
N ALA A 54 1.86 -7.24 8.03
CA ALA A 54 3.12 -6.48 8.03
C ALA A 54 2.92 -5.07 7.45
N TYR A 55 2.09 -4.93 6.41
CA TYR A 55 1.77 -3.65 5.81
C TYR A 55 1.07 -2.72 6.81
N ARG A 56 0.02 -3.22 7.48
CA ARG A 56 -0.74 -2.45 8.47
C ARG A 56 0.16 -2.01 9.63
N SER A 57 1.01 -2.91 10.13
CA SER A 57 1.97 -2.60 11.19
C SER A 57 2.96 -1.49 10.76
N ALA A 58 3.61 -1.67 9.61
CA ALA A 58 4.59 -0.72 9.08
C ALA A 58 3.98 0.66 8.79
N PHE A 59 2.78 0.71 8.18
CA PHE A 59 2.10 1.97 7.89
C PHE A 59 1.82 2.75 9.19
N ARG A 60 1.29 2.05 10.21
CA ARG A 60 1.01 2.65 11.52
C ARG A 60 2.27 3.15 12.20
N ALA A 61 3.38 2.40 12.11
CA ALA A 61 4.67 2.81 12.68
C ALA A 61 5.20 4.09 12.02
N VAL A 62 5.13 4.18 10.68
CA VAL A 62 5.53 5.38 9.94
C VAL A 62 4.63 6.57 10.27
N ALA A 63 3.31 6.38 10.32
CA ALA A 63 2.35 7.43 10.67
C ALA A 63 2.62 7.97 12.09
N ALA A 64 2.88 7.08 13.07
CA ALA A 64 3.24 7.48 14.42
C ALA A 64 4.53 8.32 14.46
N GLY A 65 5.55 7.93 13.68
CA GLY A 65 6.80 8.68 13.61
C GLY A 65 6.64 10.11 13.11
N PHE A 66 5.80 10.34 12.10
CA PHE A 66 5.51 11.70 11.64
C PHE A 66 4.66 12.49 12.64
N LYS A 67 3.72 11.82 13.32
CA LYS A 67 2.88 12.46 14.33
C LYS A 67 3.67 12.95 15.54
N GLU A 68 4.70 12.22 15.94
CA GLU A 68 5.58 12.61 17.07
C GLU A 68 6.43 13.85 16.79
N THR A 69 6.74 14.13 15.53
CA THR A 69 7.82 15.05 15.13
C THR A 69 7.33 16.27 14.34
N ASN A 70 6.29 16.08 13.51
CA ASN A 70 5.88 17.03 12.48
C ASN A 70 4.35 17.06 12.31
N ASP A 71 3.60 16.99 13.42
CA ASP A 71 2.12 16.85 13.56
C ASP A 71 1.23 17.74 12.64
N ALA A 72 1.80 18.67 11.85
CA ALA A 72 1.10 19.50 10.87
C ALA A 72 1.71 19.54 9.44
N GLY A 73 2.90 18.97 9.19
CA GLY A 73 3.62 19.13 7.92
C GLY A 73 3.43 17.99 6.91
N THR A 74 3.15 16.78 7.40
CA THR A 74 3.04 15.56 6.59
C THR A 74 1.62 15.01 6.63
N VAL A 75 1.13 14.54 5.48
CA VAL A 75 -0.14 13.83 5.31
C VAL A 75 0.12 12.39 4.89
N MET A 76 -0.36 11.42 5.65
CA MET A 76 -0.26 10.01 5.36
C MET A 76 -1.33 9.56 4.36
N VAL A 77 -0.87 9.08 3.19
CA VAL A 77 -1.74 8.65 2.08
C VAL A 77 -1.72 7.13 1.97
N TRP A 78 -2.87 6.49 2.19
CA TRP A 78 -3.07 5.08 1.87
C TRP A 78 -3.50 4.94 0.41
N GLN A 79 -2.74 4.16 -0.37
CA GLN A 79 -2.99 4.05 -1.81
C GLN A 79 -2.86 2.60 -2.31
N PRO A 80 -3.98 1.87 -2.43
CA PRO A 80 -4.01 0.60 -3.15
C PRO A 80 -3.97 0.79 -4.67
N TYR A 81 -3.78 -0.32 -5.37
CA TYR A 81 -4.03 -0.48 -6.79
C TYR A 81 -5.50 -0.88 -7.03
N LEU A 82 -6.07 -0.51 -8.18
CA LEU A 82 -7.43 -0.86 -8.59
C LEU A 82 -7.69 -2.37 -8.50
N GLY A 83 -8.63 -2.77 -7.65
CA GLY A 83 -8.89 -4.18 -7.33
C GLY A 83 -9.72 -4.96 -8.35
N ARG A 84 -9.87 -4.50 -9.59
CA ARG A 84 -10.78 -5.09 -10.60
C ARG A 84 -10.50 -6.57 -10.86
N ASP A 85 -9.24 -6.95 -10.91
CA ASP A 85 -8.78 -8.32 -11.19
C ASP A 85 -8.08 -8.94 -9.96
N TYR A 86 -8.45 -8.46 -8.76
CA TYR A 86 -7.94 -9.03 -7.52
C TYR A 86 -8.55 -10.42 -7.27
N PRO A 87 -7.79 -11.38 -6.71
CA PRO A 87 -6.37 -11.29 -6.38
C PRO A 87 -5.49 -11.42 -7.62
N PHE A 88 -4.44 -10.61 -7.66
CA PHE A 88 -3.36 -10.75 -8.64
C PHE A 88 -2.52 -12.00 -8.35
N ASP A 89 -1.66 -12.37 -9.29
CA ASP A 89 -0.68 -13.46 -9.13
C ASP A 89 -0.03 -13.46 -7.75
N ARG A 90 0.14 -14.63 -7.17
CA ARG A 90 0.64 -14.75 -5.81
C ARG A 90 2.11 -14.34 -5.72
N HIS A 91 2.37 -13.26 -4.97
CA HIS A 91 3.69 -12.83 -4.59
C HIS A 91 4.35 -13.86 -3.65
N ARG A 92 5.67 -14.04 -3.79
CA ARG A 92 6.45 -15.01 -3.00
C ARG A 92 6.36 -14.79 -1.48
N ASN A 93 6.11 -13.56 -1.05
CA ASN A 93 6.02 -13.20 0.37
C ASN A 93 4.56 -13.16 0.88
N ALA A 94 3.57 -13.53 0.07
CA ALA A 94 2.18 -13.60 0.53
C ALA A 94 2.01 -14.70 1.60
N PRO A 95 1.24 -14.48 2.69
CA PRO A 95 0.99 -15.46 3.75
C PRO A 95 0.45 -16.79 3.22
N ALA A 96 1.08 -17.91 3.56
CA ALA A 96 0.72 -19.24 3.07
C ALA A 96 -0.69 -19.68 3.52
N PRO A 97 -1.44 -20.44 2.69
CA PRO A 97 -2.71 -21.04 3.10
C PRO A 97 -2.61 -21.74 4.46
N GLY A 98 -3.61 -21.51 5.32
CA GLY A 98 -3.64 -22.04 6.68
C GLY A 98 -2.84 -21.27 7.74
N SER A 99 -2.16 -20.17 7.36
CA SER A 99 -1.55 -19.24 8.33
C SER A 99 -2.55 -18.16 8.78
N ASP A 100 -2.33 -17.57 9.97
CA ASP A 100 -3.11 -16.43 10.46
C ASP A 100 -3.09 -15.24 9.46
N GLY A 101 -1.98 -15.06 8.76
CA GLY A 101 -1.86 -14.02 7.73
C GLY A 101 -2.71 -14.31 6.49
N PHE A 102 -2.98 -15.58 6.18
CA PHE A 102 -3.86 -15.94 5.06
C PHE A 102 -5.33 -15.70 5.39
N ALA A 103 -5.72 -15.88 6.66
CA ALA A 103 -7.07 -15.52 7.12
C ALA A 103 -7.37 -14.01 7.01
N LEU A 104 -6.35 -13.16 6.81
CA LEU A 104 -6.56 -11.76 6.47
C LEU A 104 -6.85 -11.56 4.97
N LEU A 105 -6.36 -12.44 4.11
CA LEU A 105 -6.57 -12.40 2.65
C LEU A 105 -7.90 -13.04 2.26
N ASP A 106 -8.25 -14.16 2.91
CA ASP A 106 -9.55 -14.82 2.85
C ASP A 106 -10.56 -14.04 3.71
N THR A 107 -11.08 -12.96 3.13
CA THR A 107 -11.98 -12.00 3.79
C THR A 107 -13.41 -12.50 3.91
N ASN A 108 -13.80 -13.49 3.10
CA ASN A 108 -15.12 -14.11 3.17
C ASN A 108 -15.15 -15.36 4.08
N GLY A 109 -13.98 -15.90 4.45
CA GLY A 109 -13.79 -17.02 5.37
C GLY A 109 -14.11 -18.40 4.77
N ASP A 110 -14.06 -18.55 3.45
CA ASP A 110 -14.40 -19.80 2.75
C ASP A 110 -13.20 -20.76 2.56
N GLY A 111 -12.00 -20.34 2.98
CA GLY A 111 -10.76 -21.09 2.87
C GLY A 111 -10.03 -20.91 1.54
N ALA A 112 -10.58 -20.13 0.61
CA ALA A 112 -9.93 -19.71 -0.63
C ALA A 112 -9.54 -18.23 -0.55
N TRP A 113 -8.56 -17.85 -1.39
CA TRP A 113 -8.26 -16.44 -1.63
C TRP A 113 -8.48 -16.18 -3.11
N ASP A 114 -9.63 -15.61 -3.45
CA ASP A 114 -10.12 -15.47 -4.82
C ASP A 114 -10.89 -14.16 -5.06
N GLY A 115 -11.52 -14.02 -6.23
CA GLY A 115 -12.21 -12.78 -6.63
C GLY A 115 -13.44 -12.42 -5.79
N ALA A 116 -13.89 -13.29 -4.88
CA ALA A 116 -14.89 -12.96 -3.88
C ALA A 116 -14.31 -12.18 -2.69
N ASP A 117 -12.98 -12.09 -2.58
CA ASP A 117 -12.31 -11.38 -1.50
C ASP A 117 -12.16 -9.88 -1.73
N ASN A 118 -12.18 -9.13 -0.62
CA ASN A 118 -12.03 -7.70 -0.65
C ASN A 118 -10.57 -7.31 -0.95
N ALA A 119 -10.35 -6.66 -2.09
CA ALA A 119 -9.04 -6.21 -2.54
C ALA A 119 -8.36 -5.16 -1.63
N TYR A 120 -9.08 -4.59 -0.68
CA TYR A 120 -8.69 -3.38 0.05
C TYR A 120 -8.68 -3.58 1.57
N ALA A 121 -9.72 -4.18 2.13
CA ALA A 121 -9.93 -4.35 3.57
C ALA A 121 -8.75 -5.03 4.30
N PRO A 122 -8.07 -6.06 3.74
CA PRO A 122 -6.92 -6.69 4.39
C PRO A 122 -5.77 -5.73 4.69
N TYR A 123 -5.65 -4.67 3.90
CA TYR A 123 -4.51 -3.75 3.90
C TYR A 123 -4.83 -2.40 4.55
N TYR A 124 -6.08 -2.13 4.92
CA TYR A 124 -6.45 -0.84 5.48
C TYR A 124 -5.90 -0.69 6.92
N PRO A 125 -5.06 0.33 7.20
CA PRO A 125 -4.38 0.44 8.50
C PRO A 125 -5.21 1.13 9.59
N GLY A 126 -6.34 1.75 9.23
CA GLY A 126 -7.30 2.38 10.14
C GLY A 126 -7.43 3.89 9.97
N ASP A 127 -8.63 4.42 10.23
CA ASP A 127 -8.98 5.84 10.12
C ASP A 127 -8.11 6.75 10.99
N ASP A 128 -7.52 6.23 12.07
CA ASP A 128 -6.70 6.99 13.01
C ASP A 128 -5.30 7.33 12.47
N VAL A 129 -4.87 6.66 11.40
CA VAL A 129 -3.55 6.85 10.78
C VAL A 129 -3.60 7.19 9.29
N VAL A 130 -4.77 7.07 8.64
CA VAL A 130 -4.97 7.44 7.23
C VAL A 130 -5.62 8.80 7.15
N GLU A 131 -4.94 9.74 6.50
CA GLU A 131 -5.48 11.09 6.30
C GLU A 131 -6.07 11.27 4.90
N TRP A 132 -5.51 10.58 3.89
CA TRP A 132 -6.01 10.59 2.52
C TRP A 132 -6.00 9.19 1.91
N VAL A 133 -6.98 8.93 1.04
CA VAL A 133 -7.02 7.74 0.20
C VAL A 133 -6.71 8.13 -1.23
N GLY A 134 -5.79 7.41 -1.87
CA GLY A 134 -5.57 7.48 -3.31
C GLY A 134 -5.88 6.15 -4.00
N LEU A 135 -5.73 6.11 -5.32
CA LEU A 135 -5.83 4.88 -6.10
C LEU A 135 -4.83 4.90 -7.27
N SER A 136 -4.08 3.81 -7.45
CA SER A 136 -3.39 3.56 -8.73
C SER A 136 -4.34 2.82 -9.67
N ALA A 137 -4.58 3.38 -10.86
CA ALA A 137 -5.35 2.73 -11.92
C ALA A 137 -4.69 3.02 -13.26
N TYR A 138 -4.56 2.00 -14.10
CA TYR A 138 -3.99 2.12 -15.44
C TYR A 138 -4.96 1.53 -16.45
N HIS A 139 -5.03 2.18 -17.61
CA HIS A 139 -5.58 1.58 -18.82
C HIS A 139 -4.46 0.80 -19.51
N ASP A 140 -4.70 -0.47 -19.79
CA ASP A 140 -3.75 -1.36 -20.45
C ASP A 140 -4.45 -2.22 -21.51
N ASP A 141 -4.42 -1.73 -22.75
CA ASP A 141 -4.88 -2.47 -23.93
C ASP A 141 -3.78 -3.32 -24.59
N THR A 142 -2.64 -3.48 -23.92
CA THR A 142 -1.54 -4.28 -24.49
C THR A 142 -1.79 -5.78 -24.36
N ALA A 143 -2.60 -6.21 -23.39
CA ALA A 143 -2.73 -7.62 -22.98
C ALA A 143 -1.35 -8.30 -22.76
N GLY A 144 -0.36 -7.54 -22.27
CA GLY A 144 1.02 -7.99 -22.09
C GLY A 144 1.86 -8.02 -23.38
N GLN A 145 1.37 -7.45 -24.48
CA GLN A 145 2.09 -7.31 -25.75
C GLN A 145 2.76 -5.93 -25.87
N ALA A 146 3.13 -5.54 -27.10
CA ALA A 146 3.73 -4.25 -27.38
C ALA A 146 2.79 -3.10 -26.97
N ALA A 147 3.38 -1.99 -26.50
CA ALA A 147 2.64 -0.80 -26.16
C ALA A 147 1.77 -0.33 -27.33
N VAL A 148 0.48 -0.16 -27.06
CA VAL A 148 -0.49 0.43 -28.00
C VAL A 148 -0.86 1.83 -27.52
N ASN A 149 -1.19 2.72 -28.47
CA ASN A 149 -1.64 4.08 -28.15
C ASN A 149 -3.17 4.13 -28.19
N THR A 150 -3.78 3.82 -27.05
CA THR A 150 -5.23 3.73 -26.86
C THR A 150 -5.67 4.63 -25.71
N VAL A 151 -6.97 4.90 -25.66
CA VAL A 151 -7.60 5.68 -24.59
C VAL A 151 -8.63 4.81 -23.89
N PRO A 152 -8.83 4.99 -22.57
CA PRO A 152 -9.81 4.20 -21.84
C PRO A 152 -11.21 4.33 -22.43
N ALA A 153 -11.97 3.23 -22.43
CA ALA A 153 -13.39 3.27 -22.74
C ALA A 153 -14.15 4.09 -21.68
N ALA A 154 -15.33 4.60 -22.07
CA ALA A 154 -16.19 5.31 -21.12
C ALA A 154 -16.58 4.38 -19.96
N GLY A 155 -16.24 4.80 -18.73
CA GLY A 155 -16.53 4.04 -17.50
C GLY A 155 -15.53 2.92 -17.17
N GLU A 156 -14.40 2.82 -17.86
CA GLU A 156 -13.43 1.72 -17.63
C GLU A 156 -12.81 1.72 -16.22
N LEU A 157 -12.58 2.92 -15.67
CA LEU A 157 -11.84 3.15 -14.42
C LEU A 157 -12.73 3.62 -13.25
N THR A 158 -14.06 3.55 -13.39
CA THR A 158 -15.04 4.08 -12.43
C THR A 158 -16.09 3.07 -12.03
#